data_AF-A0AAU0BDW0-F1
#
_entry.id   AF-A0AAU0BDW0-F1
#
_cell.length_a   1.000
_cell.length_b   1.000
_cell.length_c   1.000
_cell.angle_alpha   90.00
_cell.angle_beta   90.00
_cell.angle_gamma   90.00
#
_symmetry.space_group_name_H-M   'P 1'
#
loop_
_entity.id
_entity.type
_entity.pdbx_description
1 polymer ?
#
loop_
_entity_poly.entity_id
_entity_poly.type
_entity_poly.pdbx_seq_one_letter_code
_entity_poly.pdbx_strand_id
1 'polypeptide(L)'
;MPITGPAVVILGHYEGKTSPVRSPSGITYLMVTLSAGQAWTYTPPAGQDVAWLAVSHGAVACDQQVRRGQMAIFDGIGAIELIASPDGARFVIASAVPHPHALVMGNYSVHTNRAALDAGERRIAELQARLPVHRAAGPVPVFQG
;
A
#
# COMPACT_ATOMS: atom_id res chain seq x y z
N MET A 1 -0.34 -13.25 10.63
CA MET A 1 -0.38 -11.80 10.92
C MET A 1 -1.39 -11.55 12.03
N PRO A 2 -1.20 -10.53 12.88
CA PRO A 2 -2.17 -10.15 13.91
C PRO A 2 -3.50 -9.70 13.32
N ILE A 3 -4.60 -9.92 14.07
CA ILE A 3 -5.97 -9.59 13.65
C ILE A 3 -6.66 -8.80 14.77
N THR A 4 -7.47 -7.81 14.40
CA THR A 4 -8.40 -7.08 15.27
C THR A 4 -9.67 -6.75 14.48
N GLY A 5 -10.83 -7.14 15.00
CA GLY A 5 -12.11 -7.02 14.26
C GLY A 5 -12.02 -7.61 12.84
N PRO A 6 -12.43 -6.88 11.80
CA PRO A 6 -12.34 -7.33 10.40
C PRO A 6 -10.94 -7.16 9.78
N ALA A 7 -9.98 -6.59 10.50
CA ALA A 7 -8.69 -6.15 9.98
C ALA A 7 -7.55 -7.10 10.35
N VAL A 8 -6.76 -7.46 9.34
CA VAL A 8 -5.44 -8.08 9.49
C VAL A 8 -4.37 -7.00 9.38
N VAL A 9 -3.50 -6.89 10.39
CA VAL A 9 -2.42 -5.88 10.43
C VAL A 9 -1.22 -6.40 9.62
N ILE A 10 -1.05 -5.87 8.40
CA ILE A 10 0.05 -6.27 7.51
C ILE A 10 1.32 -5.48 7.85
N LEU A 11 1.22 -4.15 8.00
CA LEU A 11 2.33 -3.28 8.40
C LEU A 11 1.89 -2.33 9.53
N GLY A 12 2.84 -1.95 10.38
CA GLY A 12 2.63 -0.99 11.44
C GLY A 12 1.89 -1.55 12.66
N HIS A 13 1.11 -0.67 13.28
CA HIS A 13 0.36 -0.91 14.50
C HIS A 13 -1.09 -0.44 14.36
N TYR A 14 -2.03 -1.23 14.87
CA TYR A 14 -3.45 -0.89 14.87
C TYR A 14 -4.15 -1.57 16.06
N GLU A 15 -4.92 -0.79 16.85
CA GLU A 15 -5.68 -1.25 18.03
C GLU A 15 -4.91 -2.19 18.97
N GLY A 16 -3.70 -1.82 19.38
CA GLY A 16 -2.92 -2.65 20.30
C GLY A 16 -2.24 -3.87 19.65
N LYS A 17 -2.41 -4.07 18.34
CA LYS A 17 -1.77 -5.15 17.57
C LYS A 17 -0.64 -4.60 16.70
N THR A 18 0.52 -5.24 16.73
CA THR A 18 1.71 -4.84 15.96
C THR A 18 2.10 -5.94 14.98
N SER A 19 2.26 -5.58 13.70
CA SER A 19 2.76 -6.52 12.69
C SER A 19 4.22 -6.93 13.00
N PRO A 20 4.60 -8.21 12.81
CA PRO A 20 5.99 -8.64 12.90
C PRO A 20 6.84 -8.19 11.71
N VAL A 21 6.22 -7.64 10.65
CA VAL A 21 6.93 -7.17 9.46
C VAL A 21 7.59 -5.83 9.75
N ARG A 22 8.90 -5.73 9.51
CA ARG A 22 9.63 -4.46 9.61
C ARG A 22 9.05 -3.46 8.62
N SER A 23 8.66 -2.30 9.11
CA SER A 23 8.16 -1.17 8.33
C SER A 23 8.79 0.13 8.82
N PRO A 24 8.91 1.16 7.96
CA PRO A 24 9.20 2.51 8.42
C PRO A 24 8.20 2.95 9.48
N SER A 25 8.58 3.88 10.36
CA SER A 25 7.65 4.47 11.32
C SER A 25 6.58 5.30 10.59
N GLY A 26 5.38 5.36 11.18
CA GLY A 26 4.32 6.23 10.67
C GLY A 26 3.57 5.67 9.47
N ILE A 27 3.48 4.35 9.31
CA ILE A 27 2.57 3.70 8.35
C ILE A 27 1.72 2.64 9.05
N THR A 28 0.45 2.56 8.70
CA THR A 28 -0.46 1.47 9.06
C THR A 28 -1.07 0.92 7.78
N TYR A 29 -0.99 -0.40 7.56
CA TYR A 29 -1.52 -1.05 6.36
C TYR A 29 -2.29 -2.31 6.73
N LEU A 30 -3.58 -2.32 6.39
CA LEU A 30 -4.54 -3.34 6.81
C LEU A 30 -5.12 -4.05 5.60
N MET A 31 -5.33 -5.36 5.72
CA MET A 31 -6.28 -6.09 4.86
C MET A 31 -7.57 -6.25 5.63
N VAL A 32 -8.68 -5.82 5.06
CA VAL A 32 -9.99 -5.82 5.71
C VAL A 32 -10.95 -6.68 4.92
N THR A 33 -11.71 -7.51 5.63
CA THR A 33 -12.82 -8.28 5.06
C THR A 33 -14.10 -7.93 5.80
N LEU A 34 -15.08 -7.41 5.08
CA LEU A 34 -16.40 -7.07 5.61
C LEU A 34 -17.44 -7.99 5.00
N SER A 35 -18.33 -8.51 5.84
CA SER A 35 -19.53 -9.24 5.41
C SER A 35 -20.51 -8.32 4.67
N ALA A 36 -21.49 -8.92 3.99
CA ALA A 36 -22.57 -8.21 3.31
C ALA A 36 -23.19 -7.11 4.19
N GLY A 37 -23.18 -5.86 3.71
CA GLY A 37 -23.77 -4.71 4.42
C GLY A 37 -23.09 -4.32 5.73
N GLN A 38 -21.97 -4.95 6.11
CA GLN A 38 -21.30 -4.66 7.37
C GLN A 38 -20.69 -3.25 7.34
N ALA A 39 -20.97 -2.48 8.39
CA ALA A 39 -20.32 -1.20 8.66
C ALA A 39 -19.05 -1.40 9.49
N TRP A 40 -18.02 -0.62 9.19
CA TRP A 40 -16.80 -0.55 9.97
C TRP A 40 -16.17 0.84 9.81
N THR A 41 -15.58 1.34 10.89
CA THR A 41 -14.94 2.66 10.90
C THR A 41 -13.45 2.48 11.10
N TYR A 42 -12.66 3.06 10.21
CA TYR A 42 -11.21 3.12 10.34
C TYR A 42 -10.81 4.52 10.79
N THR A 43 -10.15 4.63 11.95
CA THR A 43 -9.56 5.90 12.39
C THR A 43 -8.04 5.80 12.24
N PRO A 44 -7.44 6.55 11.30
CA PRO A 44 -5.99 6.64 11.20
C PRO A 44 -5.35 7.01 12.55
N PRO A 45 -4.24 6.38 12.93
CA PRO A 45 -3.44 6.84 14.08
C PRO A 45 -3.03 8.31 13.92
N ALA A 46 -2.90 9.03 15.05
CA ALA A 46 -2.54 10.43 15.05
C ALA A 46 -1.25 10.71 14.24
N GLY A 47 -1.29 11.75 13.40
CA GLY A 47 -0.20 12.17 12.52
C GLY A 47 -0.13 11.41 11.19
N GLN A 48 -0.95 10.37 10.99
CA GLN A 48 -1.09 9.71 9.69
C GLN A 48 -2.16 10.41 8.84
N ASP A 49 -1.79 11.57 8.29
CA ASP A 49 -2.73 12.53 7.68
C ASP A 49 -3.04 12.25 6.20
N VAL A 50 -2.47 11.17 5.64
CA VAL A 50 -2.84 10.66 4.31
C VAL A 50 -3.37 9.23 4.46
N ALA A 51 -4.50 8.95 3.83
CA ALA A 51 -5.08 7.60 3.81
C ALA A 51 -5.57 7.22 2.42
N TRP A 52 -5.61 5.92 2.15
CA TRP A 52 -6.12 5.37 0.90
C TRP A 52 -6.68 3.98 1.12
N LEU A 53 -7.62 3.58 0.25
CA LEU A 53 -8.10 2.20 0.19
C LEU A 53 -8.16 1.71 -1.23
N ALA A 54 -7.95 0.41 -1.44
CA ALA A 54 -8.08 -0.24 -2.74
C ALA A 54 -8.85 -1.55 -2.64
N VAL A 55 -9.85 -1.73 -3.50
CA VAL A 55 -10.80 -2.84 -3.40
C VAL A 55 -10.40 -4.01 -4.30
N SER A 56 -10.30 -5.19 -3.73
CA SER A 56 -9.96 -6.44 -4.43
C SER A 56 -11.19 -7.31 -4.75
N HIS A 57 -12.26 -7.18 -3.96
CA HIS A 57 -13.52 -7.90 -4.12
C HIS A 57 -14.69 -7.06 -3.60
N GLY A 58 -15.84 -7.18 -4.28
CA GLY A 58 -17.07 -6.46 -3.93
C GLY A 58 -16.94 -4.95 -4.15
N ALA A 59 -17.62 -4.20 -3.29
CA ALA A 59 -17.53 -2.75 -3.23
C ALA A 59 -17.71 -2.25 -1.80
N VAL A 60 -17.17 -1.07 -1.51
CA VAL A 60 -17.32 -0.37 -0.23
C VAL A 60 -17.87 1.01 -0.50
N ALA A 61 -18.88 1.41 0.26
CA ALA A 61 -19.37 2.78 0.29
C ALA A 61 -18.64 3.55 1.40
N CYS A 62 -18.03 4.67 1.05
CA CYS A 62 -17.69 5.78 1.93
C CYS A 62 -18.49 7.01 1.45
N ASP A 63 -17.86 8.17 1.24
CA ASP A 63 -18.47 9.32 0.54
C ASP A 63 -18.93 8.97 -0.87
N GLN A 64 -18.20 8.07 -1.53
CA GLN A 64 -18.52 7.51 -2.83
C GLN A 64 -18.36 5.99 -2.79
N GLN A 65 -18.96 5.30 -3.75
CA GLN A 65 -18.79 3.87 -3.88
C GLN A 65 -17.47 3.54 -4.58
N VAL A 66 -16.61 2.77 -3.91
CA VAL A 66 -15.35 2.24 -4.44
C VAL A 66 -15.54 0.76 -4.75
N ARG A 67 -15.30 0.37 -6.00
CA ARG A 67 -15.51 -0.99 -6.50
C ARG A 67 -14.19 -1.70 -6.75
N ARG A 68 -14.25 -3.03 -6.95
CA ARG A 68 -13.10 -3.84 -7.35
C ARG A 68 -12.25 -3.17 -8.43
N GLY A 69 -10.94 -3.08 -8.19
CA GLY A 69 -9.96 -2.49 -9.10
C GLY A 69 -9.84 -0.97 -8.98
N GLN A 70 -10.66 -0.34 -8.14
CA GLN A 70 -10.58 1.09 -7.86
C GLN A 70 -9.86 1.35 -6.54
N MET A 71 -9.32 2.56 -6.44
CA MET A 71 -8.70 3.12 -5.26
C MET A 71 -9.37 4.45 -4.93
N ALA A 72 -9.58 4.71 -3.65
CA ALA A 72 -9.93 6.03 -3.14
C ALA A 72 -8.79 6.56 -2.28
N ILE A 73 -8.59 7.88 -2.36
CA ILE A 73 -7.63 8.63 -1.56
C ILE A 73 -8.45 9.55 -0.67
N PHE A 74 -8.07 9.63 0.60
CA PHE A 74 -8.72 10.46 1.60
C PHE A 74 -7.74 11.56 2.00
N ASP A 75 -8.15 12.79 1.77
CA ASP A 75 -7.42 13.98 2.21
C ASP A 75 -7.90 14.37 3.61
N GLY A 76 -6.99 14.40 4.58
CA GLY A 76 -7.22 14.99 5.89
C GLY A 76 -7.27 14.01 7.06
N ILE A 77 -7.67 14.56 8.21
CA ILE A 77 -7.66 13.90 9.51
C ILE A 77 -9.10 13.50 9.86
N GLY A 78 -9.35 12.23 10.16
CA GLY A 78 -10.66 11.82 10.66
C GLY A 78 -10.97 10.35 10.50
N ALA A 79 -12.09 9.95 11.09
CA ALA A 79 -12.64 8.61 10.94
C ALA A 79 -13.17 8.40 9.52
N ILE A 80 -12.86 7.25 8.93
CA ILE A 80 -13.31 6.83 7.61
C ILE A 80 -14.38 5.75 7.83
N GLU A 81 -15.63 6.11 7.57
CA GLU A 81 -16.77 5.20 7.66
C GLU A 81 -16.92 4.40 6.38
N LEU A 82 -17.04 3.07 6.54
CA LEU A 82 -17.06 2.13 5.43
C LEU A 82 -18.25 1.18 5.60
N ILE A 83 -19.02 1.00 4.52
CA ILE A 83 -20.11 0.02 4.48
C ILE A 83 -19.91 -0.89 3.28
N ALA A 84 -19.85 -2.19 3.52
CA ALA A 84 -19.71 -3.17 2.45
C ALA A 84 -20.98 -3.27 1.60
N SER A 85 -20.81 -3.55 0.31
CA SER A 85 -21.92 -3.90 -0.58
C SER A 85 -22.66 -5.17 -0.12
N PRO A 86 -23.86 -5.46 -0.68
CA PRO A 86 -24.60 -6.69 -0.36
C PRO A 86 -23.84 -7.99 -0.62
N ASP A 87 -22.80 -7.97 -1.46
CA ASP A 87 -21.94 -9.14 -1.73
C ASP A 87 -20.75 -9.25 -0.74
N GLY A 88 -20.68 -8.35 0.24
CA GLY A 88 -19.50 -8.16 1.10
C GLY A 88 -18.41 -7.37 0.39
N ALA A 89 -17.23 -7.27 1.04
CA ALA A 89 -16.07 -6.59 0.47
C ALA A 89 -14.74 -7.12 1.03
N ARG A 90 -13.71 -7.12 0.19
CA ARG A 90 -12.31 -7.28 0.61
C ARG A 90 -11.45 -6.20 -0.01
N PHE A 91 -10.73 -5.48 0.83
CA PHE A 91 -9.93 -4.34 0.42
C PHE A 91 -8.73 -4.18 1.34
N VAL A 92 -7.76 -3.43 0.86
CA VAL A 92 -6.72 -2.86 1.71
C VAL A 92 -7.11 -1.44 2.07
N ILE A 93 -6.84 -1.04 3.30
CA ILE A 93 -6.87 0.36 3.73
C ILE A 93 -5.58 0.67 4.45
N ALA A 94 -5.06 1.87 4.25
CA ALA A 94 -3.81 2.28 4.84
C ALA A 94 -3.80 3.77 5.10
N SER A 95 -2.94 4.16 6.02
CA SER A 95 -2.61 5.56 6.28
C SER A 95 -1.13 5.71 6.61
N ALA A 96 -0.60 6.90 6.39
CA ALA A 96 0.80 7.19 6.65
C ALA A 96 1.03 8.65 7.03
N VAL A 97 2.17 8.91 7.67
CA VAL A 97 2.75 10.25 7.78
C VAL A 97 3.25 10.67 6.39
N PRO A 98 2.88 11.85 5.88
CA PRO A 98 3.42 12.37 4.63
C PRO A 98 4.95 12.38 4.63
N HIS A 99 5.54 11.93 3.53
CA HIS A 99 7.00 11.90 3.43
C HIS A 99 7.56 13.34 3.43
N PRO A 100 8.60 13.65 4.23
CA PRO A 100 9.05 15.03 4.44
C PRO A 100 9.84 15.61 3.26
N HIS A 101 10.14 14.79 2.25
CA HIS A 101 10.89 15.19 1.07
C HIS A 101 10.02 15.10 -0.17
N ALA A 102 10.23 16.05 -1.09
CA ALA A 102 9.71 15.96 -2.45
C ALA A 102 10.20 14.66 -3.10
N LEU A 103 9.31 13.97 -3.81
CA LEU A 103 9.67 12.78 -4.56
C LEU A 103 10.02 13.16 -6.00
N VAL A 104 11.18 12.70 -6.46
CA VAL A 104 11.64 12.84 -7.85
C VAL A 104 11.63 11.45 -8.47
N MET A 105 10.74 11.28 -9.45
CA MET A 105 10.52 10.01 -10.13
C MET A 105 11.49 9.86 -11.30
N GLY A 106 12.18 8.72 -11.36
CA GLY A 106 12.91 8.24 -12.52
C GLY A 106 12.16 7.10 -13.21
N ASN A 107 12.78 6.51 -14.23
CA ASN A 107 12.16 5.39 -14.96
C ASN A 107 12.02 4.12 -14.09
N TYR A 108 12.95 3.91 -13.15
CA TYR A 108 13.04 2.68 -12.36
C TYR A 108 13.27 2.92 -10.86
N SER A 109 13.28 4.18 -10.44
CA SER A 109 13.61 4.56 -9.06
C SER A 109 12.88 5.82 -8.63
N VAL A 110 12.78 6.01 -7.31
CA VAL A 110 12.24 7.21 -6.68
C VAL A 110 13.31 7.75 -5.74
N HIS A 111 13.56 9.06 -5.81
CA HIS A 111 14.57 9.74 -5.00
C HIS A 111 13.98 10.97 -4.31
N THR A 112 14.69 11.52 -3.34
CA THR A 112 14.28 12.72 -2.59
C THR A 112 14.81 14.02 -3.18
N ASN A 113 15.64 13.96 -4.22
CA ASN A 113 16.12 15.11 -4.98
C ASN A 113 16.65 14.69 -6.37
N ARG A 114 16.76 15.66 -7.28
CA ARG A 114 17.21 15.45 -8.66
C ARG A 114 18.63 14.89 -8.75
N ALA A 115 19.58 15.45 -7.99
CA ALA A 115 20.97 15.02 -8.04
C ALA A 115 21.16 13.54 -7.66
N ALA A 116 20.40 13.06 -6.67
CA ALA A 116 20.41 11.66 -6.26
C ALA A 116 19.82 10.75 -7.34
N LEU A 117 18.75 11.18 -8.03
CA LEU A 117 18.19 10.45 -9.16
C LEU A 117 19.21 10.36 -10.31
N ASP A 118 19.80 11.48 -10.71
CA ASP A 118 20.77 11.53 -11.80
C ASP A 118 22.00 10.65 -11.52
N ALA A 119 22.47 10.65 -10.26
CA ALA A 119 23.55 9.76 -9.82
C ALA A 119 23.15 8.28 -9.89
N GLY A 120 21.92 7.94 -9.48
CA GLY A 120 21.37 6.59 -9.55
C GLY A 120 21.25 6.08 -10.98
N GLU A 121 20.66 6.87 -11.87
CA GLU A 121 20.47 6.50 -13.29
C GLU A 121 21.81 6.36 -14.02
N ARG A 122 22.76 7.28 -13.79
CA ARG A 122 24.12 7.15 -14.33
C ARG A 122 24.79 5.85 -13.88
N ARG A 123 24.64 5.49 -12.60
CA ARG A 123 25.21 4.23 -12.09
C ARG A 123 24.56 3.01 -12.72
N ILE A 124 23.25 3.01 -12.94
CA ILE A 124 22.55 1.93 -13.64
C ILE A 124 23.10 1.77 -15.06
N ALA A 125 23.27 2.87 -15.80
CA ALA A 125 23.82 2.85 -17.16
C ALA A 125 25.26 2.32 -17.21
N GLU A 126 26.12 2.76 -16.29
CA GLU A 126 27.50 2.25 -16.15
C GLU A 126 27.53 0.75 -15.90
N LEU A 127 26.66 0.24 -15.03
CA LEU A 127 26.58 -1.19 -14.73
C LEU A 127 26.03 -1.97 -15.92
N GLN A 128 25.01 -1.47 -16.61
CA GLN A 128 24.47 -2.09 -17.82
C GLN A 128 25.53 -2.22 -18.91
N ALA A 129 26.36 -1.20 -19.13
CA ALA A 129 27.47 -1.26 -20.09
C ALA A 129 28.54 -2.32 -19.75
N ARG A 130 28.60 -2.74 -18.47
CA ARG A 130 29.55 -3.74 -17.97
C ARG A 130 28.92 -5.14 -17.88
N LEU A 131 27.62 -5.27 -18.06
CA LEU A 131 26.99 -6.59 -18.09
C LEU A 131 27.40 -7.30 -19.39
N PRO A 132 27.94 -8.53 -19.32
CA PRO A 132 28.10 -9.33 -20.52
C PRO A 132 26.72 -9.57 -21.15
N VAL A 133 26.65 -9.58 -22.48
CA VAL A 133 25.41 -9.94 -23.19
C VAL A 133 25.05 -11.37 -22.81
N HIS A 134 24.12 -11.53 -21.88
CA HIS A 134 23.65 -12.85 -21.48
C HIS A 134 22.70 -13.37 -22.56
N ARG A 135 23.25 -14.00 -23.60
CA ARG A 135 22.48 -14.88 -24.48
C ARG A 135 22.33 -16.24 -23.79
N ALA A 136 21.30 -16.36 -22.96
CA ALA A 136 20.72 -17.67 -22.69
C ALA A 136 19.25 -17.50 -22.31
N ALA A 137 18.37 -18.03 -23.16
CA ALA A 137 17.03 -18.44 -22.75
C ALA A 137 17.20 -19.63 -21.79
N GLY A 138 17.40 -19.36 -20.51
CA GLY A 138 17.30 -20.37 -19.46
C GLY A 138 15.83 -20.64 -19.13
N PRO A 139 15.43 -21.87 -18.79
CA PRO A 139 14.03 -22.18 -18.53
C PRO A 139 13.55 -21.39 -17.30
N VAL A 140 12.38 -20.79 -17.42
CA VAL A 140 11.67 -20.15 -16.31
C VAL A 140 11.47 -21.21 -15.22
N PRO A 141 12.00 -21.03 -13.99
CA PRO A 141 11.75 -21.98 -12.93
C PRO A 141 10.29 -21.90 -12.52
N VAL A 142 9.58 -23.02 -12.67
CA VAL A 142 8.24 -23.23 -12.11
C VAL A 142 8.43 -23.84 -10.73
N PHE A 143 8.09 -23.10 -9.69
CA PHE A 143 7.95 -23.67 -8.35
C PHE A 143 6.53 -24.20 -8.19
N GLN A 144 6.40 -25.51 -7.99
CA GLN A 144 5.16 -26.13 -7.52
C GLN A 144 5.22 -26.15 -6.00
N GLY A 145 4.17 -25.62 -5.37
CA GLY A 145 3.98 -25.63 -3.91
C GLY A 145 3.44 -26.96 -3.39
#